data_AF-A0A7J6QD58-F1
#
_entry.id   AF-A0A7J6QD58-F1
#
_cell.length_a   1.000
_cell.length_b   1.000
_cell.length_c   1.000
_cell.angle_alpha   90.00
_cell.angle_beta   90.00
_cell.angle_gamma   90.00
#
_symmetry.space_group_name_H-M   'P 1'
#
loop_
_entity.id
_entity.type
_entity.pdbx_description
1 polymer ?
#
loop_
_entity_poly.entity_id
_entity_poly.type
_entity_poly.pdbx_seq_one_letter_code
_entity_poly.pdbx_strand_id
1 'polypeptide(L)'
;MAEAYFAAKRRYLRHQGIQPDTIIRADDDWEAESERLSSLLSKYEYAVDVKSSLDYVCCRDIAVPLDVPLADDIDKVLCLGANMVETPIYAAQIVAKRLEQNPRRPLTLILSGGIGRLTPLLCDNVVAWAKKEGLTDLVAQLPTGGVPYQSRLKGLAQTEELKPVKEEDAIEFSRHGYKSRDDLEGFLTESNLYLEVILGILVVKEKLIDYTDICIIDRHSAVSFDKNSFSGKLIVVLENTSTNTGNNVTHTKELLADADLLSPESRMAVVDIPYLGRRALATLAWHFGPLVAGFEARMPPVLLNYPEDFPTLPDRVLGIHMAAGELLRLAKYSIGSPQQRFFDRPEDFPRSLYQQVVEAEPLLNEMRRILGENVPAAENFSRKTIKSTVDLHKPVLVVE
;
A
#
# COMPACT_ATOMS: atom_id res chain seq x y z
N MET A 1 6.93 28.68 10.70
CA MET A 1 7.88 27.55 10.82
C MET A 1 7.41 26.55 11.87
N ALA A 2 7.17 26.97 13.12
CA ALA A 2 6.60 26.13 14.19
C ALA A 2 5.33 25.36 13.79
N GLU A 3 4.31 26.04 13.23
CA GLU A 3 3.05 25.39 12.83
C GLU A 3 3.26 24.31 11.78
N ALA A 4 4.13 24.55 10.79
CA ALA A 4 4.45 23.58 9.75
C ALA A 4 5.20 22.37 10.32
N TYR A 5 6.11 22.58 11.28
CA TYR A 5 6.80 21.51 12.01
C TYR A 5 5.80 20.66 12.81
N PHE A 6 4.93 21.28 13.61
CA PHE A 6 3.95 20.54 14.40
C PHE A 6 2.89 19.84 13.54
N ALA A 7 2.49 20.44 12.41
CA ALA A 7 1.63 19.76 11.44
C ALA A 7 2.30 18.51 10.87
N ALA A 8 3.59 18.58 10.53
CA ALA A 8 4.37 17.43 10.07
C ALA A 8 4.58 16.38 11.17
N LYS A 9 4.88 16.79 12.41
CA LYS A 9 4.97 15.89 13.58
C LYS A 9 3.65 15.18 13.83
N ARG A 10 2.50 15.89 13.72
CA ARG A 10 1.16 15.26 13.79
C ARG A 10 0.97 14.21 12.69
N ARG A 11 1.35 14.50 11.45
CA ARG A 11 1.29 13.52 10.34
C ARG A 11 2.17 12.31 10.62
N TYR A 12 3.42 12.53 11.05
CA TYR A 12 4.34 11.46 11.44
C TYR A 12 3.70 10.56 12.51
N LEU A 13 3.20 11.14 13.61
CA LEU A 13 2.59 10.41 14.71
C LEU A 13 1.35 9.63 14.28
N ARG A 14 0.47 10.21 13.45
CA ARG A 14 -0.68 9.49 12.88
C ARG A 14 -0.26 8.33 11.98
N HIS A 15 0.79 8.51 11.16
CA HIS A 15 1.35 7.42 10.37
C HIS A 15 1.91 6.31 11.28
N GLN A 16 2.51 6.73 12.40
CA GLN A 16 2.94 5.86 13.49
C GLN A 16 1.81 5.43 14.43
N GLY A 17 0.53 5.73 14.09
CA GLY A 17 -0.71 5.39 14.82
C GLY A 17 -0.60 5.67 16.32
N ILE A 18 0.05 6.78 16.61
CA ILE A 18 0.16 7.40 17.91
C ILE A 18 -0.74 8.63 17.85
N GLN A 19 -1.59 8.78 18.87
CA GLN A 19 -2.49 9.92 19.01
C GLN A 19 -1.67 11.21 19.23
N PRO A 20 -1.62 12.15 18.27
CA PRO A 20 -0.69 13.27 18.37
C PRO A 20 -0.96 14.17 19.56
N ASP A 21 -2.22 14.34 19.93
CA ASP A 21 -2.65 15.23 21.01
C ASP A 21 -2.25 14.72 22.41
N THR A 22 -1.79 13.47 22.50
CA THR A 22 -1.22 12.90 23.74
C THR A 22 0.28 13.20 23.88
N ILE A 23 0.94 13.59 22.79
CA ILE A 23 2.39 13.77 22.68
C ILE A 23 2.76 15.24 22.54
N ILE A 24 2.11 15.94 21.61
CA ILE A 24 2.45 17.31 21.23
C ILE A 24 1.78 18.26 22.22
N ARG A 25 2.58 19.10 22.88
CA ARG A 25 2.08 20.14 23.79
C ARG A 25 2.29 21.53 23.19
N ALA A 26 1.45 22.47 23.61
CA ALA A 26 1.50 23.84 23.12
C ALA A 26 2.80 24.57 23.50
N ASP A 27 3.46 24.12 24.57
CA ASP A 27 4.72 24.65 25.11
C ASP A 27 5.96 23.84 24.71
N ASP A 28 5.83 22.88 23.79
CA ASP A 28 6.98 22.11 23.27
C ASP A 28 7.98 23.05 22.58
N ASP A 29 9.27 22.93 22.94
CA ASP A 29 10.37 23.68 22.34
C ASP A 29 10.73 23.08 20.96
N TRP A 30 9.96 23.50 19.95
CA TRP A 30 10.14 23.04 18.57
C TRP A 30 11.50 23.44 17.99
N GLU A 31 12.14 24.52 18.47
CA GLU A 31 13.43 24.98 17.96
C GLU A 31 14.54 24.02 18.42
N ALA A 32 14.57 23.70 19.72
CA ALA A 32 15.52 22.73 20.27
C ALA A 32 15.32 21.32 19.68
N GLU A 33 14.06 20.89 19.52
CA GLU A 33 13.76 19.63 18.83
C GLU A 33 14.26 19.64 17.37
N SER A 34 13.96 20.71 16.63
CA SER A 34 14.33 20.86 15.22
C SER A 34 15.85 20.88 15.02
N GLU A 35 16.60 21.58 15.88
CA GLU A 35 18.07 21.60 15.82
C GLU A 35 18.66 20.21 16.02
N ARG A 36 18.19 19.50 17.05
CA ARG A 36 18.64 18.14 17.34
C ARG A 36 18.28 17.16 16.22
N LEU A 37 17.06 17.26 15.69
CA LEU A 37 16.57 16.42 14.60
C LEU A 37 17.39 16.65 13.33
N SER A 38 17.68 17.91 13.00
CA SER A 38 18.52 18.28 11.86
C SER A 38 19.94 17.71 11.95
N SER A 39 20.55 17.75 13.15
CA SER A 39 21.88 17.18 13.39
C SER A 39 21.90 15.65 13.19
N LEU A 40 20.88 14.94 13.69
CA LEU A 40 20.77 13.49 13.53
C LEU A 40 20.47 13.10 12.09
N LEU A 41 19.56 13.83 11.43
CA LEU A 41 19.20 13.61 10.04
C LEU A 41 20.43 13.72 9.13
N SER A 42 21.22 14.79 9.30
CA SER A 42 22.44 15.00 8.52
C SER A 42 23.45 13.85 8.69
N LYS A 43 23.59 13.32 9.92
CA LYS A 43 24.45 12.16 10.19
C LYS A 43 23.92 10.89 9.54
N TYR A 44 22.59 10.68 9.55
CA TYR A 44 21.97 9.53 8.93
C TYR A 44 22.13 9.58 7.40
N GLU A 45 21.82 10.70 6.77
CA GLU A 45 21.97 10.92 5.33
C GLU A 45 23.42 10.80 4.84
N TYR A 46 24.39 11.09 5.70
CA TYR A 46 25.80 10.84 5.41
C TYR A 46 26.15 9.35 5.48
N ALA A 47 25.54 8.61 6.40
CA ALA A 47 25.82 7.19 6.64
C ALA A 47 25.07 6.24 5.70
N VAL A 48 23.91 6.66 5.19
CA VAL A 48 23.00 5.84 4.39
C VAL A 48 22.70 6.53 3.09
N ASP A 49 22.84 5.81 1.98
CA ASP A 49 22.31 6.26 0.68
C ASP A 49 20.77 6.12 0.68
N VAL A 50 20.12 7.12 1.26
CA VAL A 50 18.65 7.19 1.40
C VAL A 50 17.97 7.17 0.04
N LYS A 51 18.56 7.86 -0.95
CA LYS A 51 18.02 7.92 -2.30
C LYS A 51 18.01 6.53 -2.95
N SER A 52 19.14 5.83 -2.95
CA SER A 52 19.20 4.48 -3.51
C SER A 52 18.32 3.49 -2.74
N SER A 53 18.18 3.68 -1.43
CA SER A 53 17.26 2.90 -0.58
C SER A 53 15.81 3.08 -1.02
N LEU A 54 15.38 4.33 -1.22
CA LEU A 54 14.05 4.68 -1.74
C LEU A 54 13.85 4.17 -3.16
N ASP A 55 14.82 4.40 -4.06
CA ASP A 55 14.77 3.94 -5.45
C ASP A 55 14.52 2.43 -5.51
N TYR A 56 15.21 1.68 -4.65
CA TYR A 56 15.00 0.24 -4.52
C TYR A 56 13.61 -0.08 -3.97
N VAL A 57 13.22 0.35 -2.78
CA VAL A 57 11.92 -0.06 -2.20
C VAL A 57 10.72 0.39 -3.03
N CYS A 58 10.86 1.53 -3.74
CA CYS A 58 9.87 2.10 -4.65
C CYS A 58 9.84 1.49 -6.05
N CYS A 59 10.62 0.43 -6.30
CA CYS A 59 10.69 -0.26 -7.60
C CYS A 59 11.12 0.65 -8.76
N ARG A 60 11.92 1.70 -8.56
CA ARG A 60 12.28 2.64 -9.66
C ARG A 60 13.07 2.00 -10.80
N ASP A 61 13.78 0.92 -10.52
CA ASP A 61 14.50 0.08 -11.47
C ASP A 61 13.59 -0.83 -12.34
N ILE A 62 12.38 -1.17 -11.85
CA ILE A 62 11.49 -2.14 -12.50
C ILE A 62 10.07 -1.62 -12.79
N ALA A 63 9.70 -0.45 -12.25
CA ALA A 63 8.37 0.13 -12.42
C ALA A 63 8.19 0.62 -13.86
N VAL A 64 7.06 0.25 -14.45
CA VAL A 64 6.72 0.62 -15.82
C VAL A 64 5.94 1.94 -15.82
N PRO A 65 6.44 3.00 -16.47
CA PRO A 65 5.80 4.32 -16.51
C PRO A 65 4.39 4.30 -17.13
N LEU A 66 3.52 5.21 -16.70
CA LEU A 66 2.11 5.26 -17.11
C LEU A 66 1.92 5.44 -18.62
N ASP A 67 2.83 6.15 -19.29
CA ASP A 67 2.83 6.40 -20.73
C ASP A 67 3.15 5.15 -21.55
N VAL A 68 3.80 4.14 -20.96
CA VAL A 68 3.97 2.83 -21.57
C VAL A 68 2.65 2.05 -21.48
N PRO A 69 2.04 1.64 -22.62
CA PRO A 69 0.83 0.82 -22.64
C PRO A 69 0.93 -0.44 -21.77
N LEU A 70 -0.21 -0.94 -21.28
CA LEU A 70 -0.24 -2.29 -20.71
C LEU A 70 0.06 -3.31 -21.81
N ALA A 71 0.89 -4.31 -21.50
CA ALA A 71 1.11 -5.42 -22.41
C ALA A 71 -0.19 -6.19 -22.66
N ASP A 72 -0.33 -6.78 -23.85
CA ASP A 72 -1.57 -7.47 -24.27
C ASP A 72 -1.88 -8.73 -23.43
N ASP A 73 -0.88 -9.28 -22.76
CA ASP A 73 -0.98 -10.41 -21.82
C ASP A 73 -1.38 -9.98 -20.39
N ILE A 74 -1.47 -8.68 -20.11
CA ILE A 74 -2.01 -8.14 -18.87
C ILE A 74 -3.52 -7.95 -19.01
N ASP A 75 -4.26 -8.78 -18.29
CA ASP A 75 -5.73 -8.74 -18.22
C ASP A 75 -6.26 -8.38 -16.82
N LYS A 76 -5.35 -8.10 -15.90
CA LYS A 76 -5.66 -7.79 -14.49
C LYS A 76 -4.88 -6.58 -14.02
N VAL A 77 -5.55 -5.69 -13.28
CA VAL A 77 -4.93 -4.59 -12.54
C VAL A 77 -5.24 -4.80 -11.06
N LEU A 78 -4.24 -5.09 -10.25
CA LEU A 78 -4.34 -5.23 -8.80
C LEU A 78 -3.93 -3.93 -8.12
N CYS A 79 -4.88 -3.27 -7.47
CA CYS A 79 -4.66 -2.09 -6.64
C CYS A 79 -4.69 -2.48 -5.16
N LEU A 80 -3.55 -2.43 -4.51
CA LEU A 80 -3.41 -2.75 -3.08
C LEU A 80 -3.76 -1.52 -2.22
N GLY A 81 -4.51 -1.77 -1.15
CA GLY A 81 -4.97 -0.81 -0.18
C GLY A 81 -3.81 -0.15 0.55
N ALA A 82 -3.83 1.17 0.51
CA ALA A 82 -2.86 2.05 1.13
C ALA A 82 -3.53 3.39 1.50
N ASN A 83 -2.80 4.25 2.20
CA ASN A 83 -3.31 5.53 2.70
C ASN A 83 -3.23 6.70 1.71
N MET A 84 -2.97 6.43 0.43
CA MET A 84 -2.82 7.45 -0.61
C MET A 84 -3.94 7.35 -1.63
N VAL A 85 -4.53 8.51 -1.96
CA VAL A 85 -5.56 8.62 -3.00
C VAL A 85 -4.95 8.53 -4.40
N GLU A 86 -3.66 8.79 -4.52
CA GLU A 86 -2.91 8.71 -5.76
C GLU A 86 -2.81 7.26 -6.27
N THR A 87 -2.86 6.26 -5.38
CA THR A 87 -2.87 4.84 -5.74
C THR A 87 -4.11 4.47 -6.58
N PRO A 88 -5.36 4.69 -6.12
CA PRO A 88 -6.55 4.42 -6.94
C PRO A 88 -6.69 5.37 -8.13
N ILE A 89 -6.22 6.62 -8.06
CA ILE A 89 -6.18 7.52 -9.23
C ILE A 89 -5.29 6.92 -10.34
N TYR A 90 -4.11 6.43 -9.97
CA TYR A 90 -3.17 5.84 -10.91
C TYR A 90 -3.71 4.53 -11.51
N ALA A 91 -4.36 3.70 -10.69
CA ALA A 91 -5.08 2.51 -11.17
C ALA A 91 -6.18 2.88 -12.17
N ALA A 92 -6.98 3.93 -11.90
CA ALA A 92 -8.00 4.41 -12.84
C ALA A 92 -7.40 4.84 -14.17
N GLN A 93 -6.25 5.52 -14.17
CA GLN A 93 -5.56 5.94 -15.40
C GLN A 93 -5.07 4.74 -16.21
N ILE A 94 -4.56 3.69 -15.56
CA ILE A 94 -4.15 2.44 -16.22
C ILE A 94 -5.38 1.76 -16.85
N VAL A 95 -6.47 1.64 -16.10
CA VAL A 95 -7.73 1.05 -16.57
C VAL A 95 -8.27 1.84 -17.76
N ALA A 96 -8.33 3.17 -17.67
CA ALA A 96 -8.79 4.06 -18.74
C ALA A 96 -8.03 3.79 -20.05
N LYS A 97 -6.69 3.86 -20.01
CA LYS A 97 -5.85 3.61 -21.19
C LYS A 97 -6.08 2.22 -21.77
N ARG A 98 -6.24 1.21 -20.92
CA ARG A 98 -6.44 -0.17 -21.36
C ARG A 98 -7.83 -0.39 -21.99
N LEU A 99 -8.85 0.30 -21.51
CA LEU A 99 -10.19 0.29 -22.10
C LEU A 99 -10.21 0.99 -23.45
N GLU A 100 -9.47 2.09 -23.62
CA GLU A 100 -9.32 2.79 -24.90
C GLU A 100 -8.57 1.93 -25.93
N GLN A 101 -7.48 1.28 -25.51
CA GLN A 101 -6.65 0.45 -26.40
C GLN A 101 -7.37 -0.81 -26.87
N ASN A 102 -8.16 -1.43 -25.99
CA ASN A 102 -8.69 -2.77 -26.20
C ASN A 102 -10.13 -2.86 -25.65
N PRO A 103 -11.09 -2.11 -26.24
CA PRO A 103 -12.44 -1.91 -25.68
C PRO A 103 -13.34 -3.14 -25.70
N ARG A 104 -12.96 -4.20 -26.44
CA ARG A 104 -13.74 -5.44 -26.57
C ARG A 104 -13.28 -6.55 -25.62
N ARG A 105 -12.12 -6.40 -24.99
CA ARG A 105 -11.58 -7.41 -24.09
C ARG A 105 -11.80 -6.94 -22.65
N PRO A 106 -12.62 -7.66 -21.86
CA PRO A 106 -12.83 -7.34 -20.46
C PRO A 106 -11.51 -7.22 -19.71
N LEU A 107 -11.45 -6.26 -18.79
CA LEU A 107 -10.36 -6.09 -17.84
C LEU A 107 -10.85 -6.48 -16.45
N THR A 108 -10.02 -7.17 -15.67
CA THR A 108 -10.30 -7.41 -14.25
C THR A 108 -9.54 -6.38 -13.41
N LEU A 109 -10.25 -5.47 -12.76
CA LEU A 109 -9.70 -4.58 -11.74
C LEU A 109 -9.90 -5.22 -10.38
N ILE A 110 -8.84 -5.35 -9.59
CA ILE A 110 -8.87 -5.96 -8.27
C ILE A 110 -8.51 -4.89 -7.26
N LEU A 111 -9.38 -4.66 -6.27
CA LEU A 111 -9.18 -3.71 -5.20
C LEU A 111 -9.06 -4.51 -3.90
N SER A 112 -7.90 -4.49 -3.26
CA SER A 112 -7.65 -5.28 -2.06
C SER A 112 -7.20 -4.43 -0.90
N GLY A 113 -8.06 -4.29 0.10
CA GLY A 113 -7.80 -3.55 1.32
C GLY A 113 -9.05 -3.48 2.18
N GLY A 114 -9.01 -4.10 3.35
CA GLY A 114 -10.07 -3.98 4.36
C GLY A 114 -9.86 -2.76 5.24
N ILE A 115 -9.77 -2.98 6.55
CA ILE A 115 -9.51 -1.92 7.53
C ILE A 115 -8.08 -2.03 8.01
N GLY A 116 -7.28 -1.05 7.63
CA GLY A 116 -5.95 -0.80 8.15
C GLY A 116 -5.94 0.37 9.13
N ARG A 117 -4.81 0.51 9.82
CA ARG A 117 -4.52 1.65 10.70
C ARG A 117 -4.67 3.02 10.03
N LEU A 118 -4.55 3.08 8.70
CA LEU A 118 -4.57 4.32 7.95
C LEU A 118 -5.86 4.54 7.16
N THR A 119 -6.86 3.65 7.30
CA THR A 119 -8.17 3.80 6.65
C THR A 119 -8.88 5.11 7.02
N PRO A 120 -8.86 5.60 8.30
CA PRO A 120 -9.45 6.90 8.62
C PRO A 120 -8.78 8.06 7.86
N LEU A 121 -7.45 8.04 7.77
CA LEU A 121 -6.69 9.06 7.01
C LEU A 121 -7.00 8.98 5.51
N LEU A 122 -7.18 7.79 4.97
CA LEU A 122 -7.58 7.61 3.58
C LEU A 122 -8.96 8.25 3.31
N CYS A 123 -9.93 8.07 4.22
CA CYS A 123 -11.25 8.68 4.09
C CYS A 123 -11.16 10.20 3.96
N ASP A 124 -10.39 10.85 4.84
CA ASP A 124 -10.15 12.30 4.78
C ASP A 124 -9.50 12.73 3.45
N ASN A 125 -8.50 11.97 3.00
CA ASN A 125 -7.79 12.23 1.75
C ASN A 125 -8.73 12.11 0.52
N VAL A 126 -9.60 11.11 0.50
CA VAL A 126 -10.58 10.91 -0.57
C VAL A 126 -11.61 12.04 -0.58
N VAL A 127 -12.12 12.48 0.58
CA VAL A 127 -13.03 13.63 0.66
C VAL A 127 -12.36 14.91 0.17
N ALA A 128 -11.12 15.18 0.58
CA ALA A 128 -10.37 16.34 0.14
C ALA A 128 -10.13 16.33 -1.38
N TRP A 129 -9.75 15.17 -1.93
CA TRP A 129 -9.59 14.97 -3.37
C TRP A 129 -10.91 15.19 -4.13
N ALA A 130 -12.01 14.56 -3.70
CA ALA A 130 -13.30 14.68 -4.37
C ALA A 130 -13.80 16.14 -4.40
N LYS A 131 -13.58 16.90 -3.33
CA LYS A 131 -13.84 18.35 -3.29
C LYS A 131 -13.01 19.11 -4.32
N LYS A 132 -11.71 18.82 -4.39
CA LYS A 132 -10.78 19.45 -5.33
C LYS A 132 -11.17 19.19 -6.79
N GLU A 133 -11.61 17.97 -7.10
CA GLU A 133 -12.03 17.57 -8.44
C GLU A 133 -13.47 18.02 -8.81
N GLY A 134 -14.17 18.71 -7.90
CA GLY A 134 -15.55 19.14 -8.14
C GLY A 134 -16.56 18.00 -8.18
N LEU A 135 -16.22 16.83 -7.63
CA LEU A 135 -17.11 15.67 -7.51
C LEU A 135 -18.03 15.82 -6.29
N THR A 136 -18.80 16.91 -6.25
CA THR A 136 -19.66 17.30 -5.11
C THR A 136 -20.65 16.21 -4.72
N ASP A 137 -21.12 15.48 -5.72
CA ASP A 137 -22.00 14.33 -5.61
C ASP A 137 -21.36 13.16 -4.86
N LEU A 138 -20.07 12.88 -5.12
CA LEU A 138 -19.30 11.89 -4.39
C LEU A 138 -19.02 12.37 -2.96
N VAL A 139 -18.68 13.65 -2.79
CA VAL A 139 -18.47 14.27 -1.47
C VAL A 139 -19.71 14.16 -0.57
N ALA A 140 -20.91 14.32 -1.14
CA ALA A 140 -22.17 14.23 -0.40
C ALA A 140 -22.50 12.81 0.07
N GLN A 141 -21.84 11.80 -0.49
CA GLN A 141 -22.11 10.38 -0.24
C GLN A 141 -21.03 9.73 0.62
N LEU A 142 -19.81 10.28 0.62
CA LEU A 142 -18.74 9.87 1.53
C LEU A 142 -19.10 10.26 2.98
N PRO A 143 -18.75 9.43 3.97
CA PRO A 143 -19.14 9.68 5.35
C PRO A 143 -18.44 10.94 5.88
N THR A 144 -19.18 12.03 6.02
CA THR A 144 -18.75 13.19 6.80
C THR A 144 -19.45 13.16 8.16
N GLY A 145 -18.70 13.12 9.26
CA GLY A 145 -19.26 13.36 10.60
C GLY A 145 -20.12 12.24 11.19
N GLY A 146 -19.77 10.97 10.94
CA GLY A 146 -20.42 9.82 11.61
C GLY A 146 -21.75 9.36 11.01
N VAL A 147 -22.12 9.87 9.83
CA VAL A 147 -23.29 9.43 9.07
C VAL A 147 -22.94 8.15 8.26
N PRO A 148 -23.81 7.12 8.22
CA PRO A 148 -23.61 5.94 7.38
C PRO A 148 -23.46 6.29 5.89
N TYR A 149 -22.57 5.58 5.22
CA TYR A 149 -22.29 5.65 3.79
C TYR A 149 -23.47 5.09 2.97
N GLN A 150 -23.92 5.81 1.95
CA GLN A 150 -24.86 5.30 0.94
C GLN A 150 -24.18 5.29 -0.42
N SER A 151 -23.75 4.09 -0.88
CA SER A 151 -23.05 3.94 -2.16
C SER A 151 -23.95 4.24 -3.36
N ARG A 152 -23.38 4.82 -4.43
CA ARG A 152 -23.99 4.83 -5.78
C ARG A 152 -24.10 3.43 -6.40
N LEU A 153 -23.41 2.45 -5.83
CA LEU A 153 -23.46 1.04 -6.24
C LEU A 153 -24.71 0.32 -5.75
N LYS A 154 -25.79 1.05 -5.44
CA LYS A 154 -27.07 0.48 -5.03
C LYS A 154 -27.54 -0.54 -6.07
N GLY A 155 -27.54 -1.82 -5.69
CA GLY A 155 -27.89 -2.94 -6.57
C GLY A 155 -26.73 -3.61 -7.33
N LEU A 156 -25.48 -3.16 -7.17
CA LEU A 156 -24.29 -3.75 -7.80
C LEU A 156 -23.43 -4.58 -6.81
N ALA A 157 -23.52 -4.33 -5.50
CA ALA A 157 -22.90 -5.12 -4.43
C ALA A 157 -23.76 -5.04 -3.14
N GLN A 158 -23.59 -5.96 -2.18
CA GLN A 158 -24.33 -5.96 -0.89
C GLN A 158 -23.89 -4.84 0.09
N THR A 159 -23.26 -3.78 -0.41
CA THR A 159 -22.62 -2.71 0.38
C THR A 159 -23.56 -1.54 0.66
N GLU A 160 -24.81 -1.81 1.04
CA GLU A 160 -25.90 -0.83 1.02
C GLU A 160 -25.78 0.28 2.10
N GLU A 161 -25.23 -0.05 3.27
CA GLU A 161 -24.94 0.92 4.34
C GLU A 161 -23.62 0.56 5.04
N LEU A 162 -22.55 1.30 4.74
CA LEU A 162 -21.26 1.10 5.39
C LEU A 162 -21.01 2.16 6.45
N LYS A 163 -20.54 1.78 7.63
CA LYS A 163 -20.20 2.68 8.71
C LYS A 163 -18.74 3.14 8.55
N PRO A 164 -18.44 4.42 8.77
CA PRO A 164 -17.04 4.83 8.90
C PRO A 164 -16.42 4.10 10.09
N VAL A 165 -15.16 3.70 9.92
CA VAL A 165 -14.37 3.07 10.97
C VAL A 165 -13.83 4.16 11.89
N LYS A 166 -14.02 4.02 13.21
CA LYS A 166 -13.37 4.94 14.15
C LYS A 166 -11.89 4.61 14.25
N GLU A 167 -11.06 5.60 14.57
CA GLU A 167 -9.61 5.40 14.68
C GLU A 167 -9.24 4.34 15.73
N GLU A 168 -9.98 4.29 16.84
CA GLU A 168 -9.81 3.27 17.89
C GLU A 168 -10.06 1.85 17.35
N ASP A 169 -11.15 1.66 16.61
CA ASP A 169 -11.50 0.38 15.98
C ASP A 169 -10.44 -0.02 14.93
N ALA A 170 -10.00 0.93 14.10
CA ALA A 170 -8.96 0.69 13.10
C ALA A 170 -7.62 0.26 13.73
N ILE A 171 -7.24 0.88 14.86
CA ILE A 171 -6.05 0.48 15.63
C ILE A 171 -6.23 -0.91 16.23
N GLU A 172 -7.40 -1.21 16.79
CA GLU A 172 -7.70 -2.52 17.37
C GLU A 172 -7.63 -3.62 16.31
N PHE A 173 -8.29 -3.45 15.17
CA PHE A 173 -8.26 -4.38 14.03
C PHE A 173 -6.85 -4.56 13.49
N SER A 174 -6.07 -3.48 13.37
CA SER A 174 -4.69 -3.55 12.90
C SER A 174 -3.76 -4.31 13.86
N ARG A 175 -4.00 -4.24 15.18
CA ARG A 175 -3.13 -4.85 16.19
C ARG A 175 -3.49 -6.29 16.52
N HIS A 176 -4.77 -6.58 16.63
CA HIS A 176 -5.25 -7.87 17.13
C HIS A 176 -5.94 -8.71 16.05
N GLY A 177 -6.13 -8.16 14.85
CA GLY A 177 -7.03 -8.74 13.86
C GLY A 177 -8.49 -8.65 14.31
N TYR A 178 -9.37 -9.28 13.55
CA TYR A 178 -10.78 -9.46 13.87
C TYR A 178 -11.05 -10.93 14.20
N LYS A 179 -12.20 -11.24 14.81
CA LYS A 179 -12.59 -12.62 15.16
C LYS A 179 -13.10 -13.39 13.95
N SER A 180 -13.80 -12.71 13.05
CA SER A 180 -14.30 -13.26 11.78
C SER A 180 -14.27 -12.22 10.66
N ARG A 181 -14.15 -12.65 9.38
CA ARG A 181 -14.22 -11.73 8.23
C ARG A 181 -15.53 -10.94 8.20
N ASP A 182 -16.59 -11.53 8.76
CA ASP A 182 -17.93 -10.94 8.87
C ASP A 182 -17.94 -9.75 9.85
N ASP A 183 -16.96 -9.63 10.75
CA ASP A 183 -16.83 -8.49 11.66
C ASP A 183 -16.54 -7.18 10.91
N LEU A 184 -16.04 -7.28 9.67
CA LEU A 184 -15.77 -6.14 8.78
C LEU A 184 -16.96 -5.81 7.89
N GLU A 185 -17.98 -6.67 7.83
CA GLU A 185 -19.19 -6.43 7.05
C GLU A 185 -19.95 -5.25 7.64
N GLY A 186 -20.27 -4.27 6.78
CA GLY A 186 -20.91 -3.03 7.21
C GLY A 186 -19.95 -1.93 7.64
N PHE A 187 -18.64 -2.08 7.43
CA PHE A 187 -17.68 -0.98 7.55
C PHE A 187 -17.17 -0.49 6.18
N LEU A 188 -16.84 0.81 6.11
CA LEU A 188 -16.22 1.39 4.94
C LEU A 188 -14.72 1.08 4.94
N THR A 189 -14.29 0.32 3.94
CA THR A 189 -12.92 -0.19 3.84
C THR A 189 -12.08 0.59 2.82
N GLU A 190 -10.78 0.32 2.78
CA GLU A 190 -9.87 0.91 1.80
C GLU A 190 -10.29 0.60 0.36
N SER A 191 -10.65 -0.65 0.07
CA SER A 191 -11.07 -1.06 -1.27
C SER A 191 -12.40 -0.43 -1.69
N ASN A 192 -13.33 -0.20 -0.75
CA ASN A 192 -14.54 0.57 -1.02
C ASN A 192 -14.22 2.02 -1.40
N LEU A 193 -13.34 2.69 -0.64
CA LEU A 193 -12.92 4.06 -0.94
C LEU A 193 -12.21 4.15 -2.29
N TYR A 194 -11.38 3.15 -2.62
CA TYR A 194 -10.69 3.08 -3.91
C TYR A 194 -11.65 2.91 -5.07
N LEU A 195 -12.69 2.09 -4.89
CA LEU A 195 -13.72 1.89 -5.89
C LEU A 195 -14.42 3.20 -6.24
N GLU A 196 -14.77 3.99 -5.24
CA GLU A 196 -15.41 5.29 -5.46
C GLU A 196 -14.52 6.29 -6.20
N VAL A 197 -13.24 6.34 -5.86
CA VAL A 197 -12.26 7.18 -6.58
C VAL A 197 -12.18 6.75 -8.04
N ILE A 198 -12.04 5.45 -8.29
CA ILE A 198 -11.88 4.91 -9.64
C ILE A 198 -13.14 5.13 -10.48
N LEU A 199 -14.33 4.84 -9.95
CA LEU A 199 -15.59 5.05 -10.68
C LEU A 199 -15.93 6.53 -10.84
N GLY A 200 -15.59 7.38 -9.86
CA GLY A 200 -15.67 8.83 -10.00
C GLY A 200 -14.84 9.34 -11.18
N ILE A 201 -13.68 8.73 -11.43
CA ILE A 201 -12.87 9.03 -12.62
C ILE A 201 -13.49 8.42 -13.87
N LEU A 202 -13.65 7.11 -13.93
CA LEU A 202 -14.00 6.38 -15.15
C LEU A 202 -15.42 6.66 -15.65
N VAL A 203 -16.39 6.77 -14.76
CA VAL A 203 -17.82 6.91 -15.09
C VAL A 203 -18.25 8.38 -15.10
N VAL A 204 -17.87 9.14 -14.06
CA VAL A 204 -18.38 10.50 -13.87
C VAL A 204 -17.54 11.53 -14.63
N LYS A 205 -16.22 11.55 -14.39
CA LYS A 205 -15.32 12.56 -14.94
C LYS A 205 -15.01 12.31 -16.41
N GLU A 206 -14.52 11.11 -16.73
CA GLU A 206 -14.02 10.77 -18.07
C GLU A 206 -15.11 10.12 -18.96
N LYS A 207 -16.18 9.59 -18.37
CA LYS A 207 -17.32 8.95 -19.07
C LYS A 207 -16.89 7.86 -20.07
N LEU A 208 -15.87 7.07 -19.69
CA LEU A 208 -15.29 6.01 -20.53
C LEU A 208 -16.13 4.72 -20.50
N ILE A 209 -16.81 4.47 -19.39
CA ILE A 209 -17.67 3.30 -19.19
C ILE A 209 -18.97 3.71 -18.50
N ASP A 210 -20.02 2.95 -18.77
CA ASP A 210 -21.30 3.05 -18.05
C ASP A 210 -21.35 2.02 -16.92
N TYR A 211 -22.18 2.24 -15.89
CA TYR A 211 -22.38 1.27 -14.82
C TYR A 211 -22.86 -0.10 -15.32
N THR A 212 -23.59 -0.15 -16.44
CA THR A 212 -24.03 -1.39 -17.10
C THR A 212 -22.88 -2.20 -17.72
N ASP A 213 -21.71 -1.58 -17.95
CA ASP A 213 -20.51 -2.27 -18.44
C ASP A 213 -19.67 -2.89 -17.29
N ILE A 214 -20.12 -2.78 -16.04
CA ILE A 214 -19.37 -3.14 -14.84
C ILE A 214 -20.04 -4.29 -14.10
N CYS A 215 -19.27 -5.32 -13.75
CA CYS A 215 -19.67 -6.35 -12.80
C CYS A 215 -18.80 -6.26 -11.55
N ILE A 216 -19.41 -6.22 -10.37
CA ILE A 216 -18.69 -6.21 -9.10
C ILE A 216 -18.81 -7.60 -8.46
N ILE A 217 -17.66 -8.16 -8.08
CA ILE A 217 -17.51 -9.44 -7.44
C ILE A 217 -16.91 -9.21 -6.06
N ASP A 218 -17.59 -9.70 -5.02
CA ASP A 218 -17.09 -9.75 -3.65
C ASP A 218 -17.09 -11.21 -3.17
N ARG A 219 -16.73 -11.43 -1.92
CA ARG A 219 -16.69 -12.78 -1.31
C ARG A 219 -18.03 -13.53 -1.36
N HIS A 220 -19.16 -12.83 -1.46
CA HIS A 220 -20.49 -13.43 -1.47
C HIS A 220 -20.95 -13.76 -2.89
N SER A 221 -20.54 -12.96 -3.88
CA SER A 221 -20.92 -13.17 -5.28
C SER A 221 -19.89 -13.94 -6.11
N ALA A 222 -18.66 -14.14 -5.63
CA ALA A 222 -17.61 -14.83 -6.38
C ALA A 222 -17.98 -16.24 -6.82
N VAL A 223 -18.52 -17.05 -5.91
CA VAL A 223 -18.88 -18.46 -6.19
C VAL A 223 -20.00 -18.65 -7.21
N SER A 224 -20.78 -17.60 -7.47
CA SER A 224 -21.89 -17.62 -8.42
C SER A 224 -21.59 -16.86 -9.71
N PHE A 225 -20.38 -16.28 -9.82
CA PHE A 225 -19.97 -15.55 -11.01
C PHE A 225 -19.60 -16.50 -12.16
N ASP A 226 -20.23 -16.32 -13.33
CA ASP A 226 -19.82 -16.99 -14.57
C ASP A 226 -19.19 -15.99 -15.53
N LYS A 227 -17.86 -16.04 -15.65
CA LYS A 227 -17.08 -15.18 -16.55
C LYS A 227 -17.51 -15.27 -18.01
N ASN A 228 -18.08 -16.40 -18.45
CA ASN A 228 -18.50 -16.59 -19.85
C ASN A 228 -19.83 -15.89 -20.15
N SER A 229 -20.60 -15.55 -19.11
CA SER A 229 -21.88 -14.82 -19.23
C SER A 229 -21.68 -13.30 -19.25
N PHE A 230 -20.50 -12.80 -18.86
CA PHE A 230 -20.21 -11.38 -18.76
C PHE A 230 -19.87 -10.77 -20.13
N SER A 231 -20.69 -9.83 -20.58
CA SER A 231 -20.48 -9.08 -21.83
C SER A 231 -20.03 -7.63 -21.63
N GLY A 232 -19.79 -7.22 -20.38
CA GLY A 232 -19.35 -5.86 -20.06
C GLY A 232 -17.85 -5.65 -20.31
N LYS A 233 -17.33 -4.51 -19.87
CA LYS A 233 -15.93 -4.10 -20.10
C LYS A 233 -15.05 -4.28 -18.87
N LEU A 234 -15.61 -4.19 -17.68
CA LEU A 234 -14.85 -4.16 -16.43
C LEU A 234 -15.44 -5.12 -15.40
N ILE A 235 -14.62 -6.07 -14.96
CA ILE A 235 -14.91 -6.88 -13.78
C ILE A 235 -14.15 -6.26 -12.62
N VAL A 236 -14.84 -5.87 -11.56
CA VAL A 236 -14.25 -5.34 -10.34
C VAL A 236 -14.30 -6.41 -9.26
N VAL A 237 -13.14 -6.90 -8.85
CA VAL A 237 -13.01 -7.82 -7.72
C VAL A 237 -12.71 -6.98 -6.47
N LEU A 238 -13.60 -7.02 -5.50
CA LEU A 238 -13.57 -6.22 -4.29
C LEU A 238 -13.22 -7.11 -3.09
N GLU A 239 -11.96 -7.07 -2.68
CA GLU A 239 -11.48 -7.72 -1.46
C GLU A 239 -11.41 -6.65 -0.34
N ASN A 240 -12.35 -6.72 0.60
CA ASN A 240 -12.56 -5.72 1.65
C ASN A 240 -12.38 -6.30 3.07
N THR A 241 -11.72 -7.44 3.21
CA THR A 241 -11.60 -8.15 4.48
C THR A 241 -10.18 -8.21 5.01
N SER A 242 -9.21 -7.68 4.27
CA SER A 242 -7.80 -7.73 4.63
C SER A 242 -7.38 -6.63 5.62
N THR A 243 -6.37 -6.92 6.45
CA THR A 243 -5.89 -5.99 7.50
C THR A 243 -4.40 -5.67 7.39
N ASN A 244 -3.71 -6.32 6.45
CA ASN A 244 -2.28 -6.13 6.18
C ASN A 244 -1.94 -6.69 4.80
N THR A 245 -0.77 -6.33 4.26
CA THR A 245 -0.32 -6.75 2.92
C THR A 245 -0.35 -8.28 2.70
N GLY A 246 -0.05 -9.09 3.72
CA GLY A 246 -0.13 -10.55 3.60
C GLY A 246 -1.57 -11.02 3.37
N ASN A 247 -2.50 -10.50 4.17
CA ASN A 247 -3.94 -10.77 4.03
C ASN A 247 -4.50 -10.23 2.71
N ASN A 248 -4.06 -9.05 2.25
CA ASN A 248 -4.47 -8.51 0.95
C ASN A 248 -4.19 -9.54 -0.15
N VAL A 249 -2.96 -10.07 -0.17
CA VAL A 249 -2.52 -11.05 -1.18
C VAL A 249 -3.24 -12.38 -1.03
N THR A 250 -3.35 -12.94 0.17
CA THR A 250 -3.98 -14.27 0.36
C THR A 250 -5.48 -14.25 0.11
N HIS A 251 -6.20 -13.24 0.61
CA HIS A 251 -7.64 -13.13 0.43
C HIS A 251 -7.99 -12.84 -1.03
N THR A 252 -7.19 -12.00 -1.71
CA THR A 252 -7.35 -11.75 -3.15
C THR A 252 -7.19 -13.03 -3.95
N LYS A 253 -6.20 -13.86 -3.60
CA LYS A 253 -5.98 -15.14 -4.27
C LYS A 253 -7.18 -16.08 -4.13
N GLU A 254 -7.73 -16.20 -2.92
CA GLU A 254 -8.93 -17.00 -2.65
C GLU A 254 -10.11 -16.48 -3.51
N LEU A 255 -10.35 -15.17 -3.48
CA LEU A 255 -11.46 -14.55 -4.19
C LEU A 255 -11.36 -14.73 -5.72
N LEU A 256 -10.16 -14.61 -6.29
CA LEU A 256 -9.93 -14.86 -7.71
C LEU A 256 -10.08 -16.33 -8.09
N ALA A 257 -9.73 -17.26 -7.19
CA ALA A 257 -9.94 -18.69 -7.40
C ALA A 257 -11.44 -19.02 -7.40
N ASP A 258 -12.19 -18.48 -6.42
CA ASP A 258 -13.63 -18.70 -6.29
C ASP A 258 -14.41 -18.17 -7.51
N ALA A 259 -13.95 -17.07 -8.12
CA ALA A 259 -14.54 -16.48 -9.31
C ALA A 259 -14.02 -17.07 -10.65
N ASP A 260 -13.17 -18.11 -10.62
CA ASP A 260 -12.52 -18.71 -11.80
C ASP A 260 -11.77 -17.67 -12.68
N LEU A 261 -11.14 -16.70 -12.03
CA LEU A 261 -10.39 -15.60 -12.66
C LEU A 261 -8.88 -15.84 -12.68
N LEU A 262 -8.36 -16.93 -12.09
CA LEU A 262 -6.95 -17.29 -12.17
C LEU A 262 -6.62 -18.03 -13.47
N SER A 263 -5.53 -17.64 -14.14
CA SER A 263 -5.01 -18.32 -15.32
C SER A 263 -3.48 -18.24 -15.32
N PRO A 264 -2.77 -19.37 -15.53
CA PRO A 264 -1.31 -19.40 -15.61
C PRO A 264 -0.74 -18.52 -16.73
N GLU A 265 -1.53 -18.23 -17.76
CA GLU A 265 -1.15 -17.39 -18.91
C GLU A 265 -1.34 -15.89 -18.64
N SER A 266 -2.18 -15.52 -17.66
CA SER A 266 -2.45 -14.13 -17.32
C SER A 266 -1.28 -13.47 -16.60
N ARG A 267 -1.01 -12.20 -16.90
CA ARG A 267 -0.17 -11.32 -16.07
C ARG A 267 -1.01 -10.25 -15.36
N MET A 268 -0.49 -9.77 -14.24
CA MET A 268 -1.14 -8.73 -13.42
C MET A 268 -0.28 -7.46 -13.38
N ALA A 269 -0.87 -6.31 -13.70
CA ALA A 269 -0.32 -5.02 -13.32
C ALA A 269 -0.58 -4.78 -11.83
N VAL A 270 0.43 -4.42 -11.06
CA VAL A 270 0.35 -4.21 -9.62
C VAL A 270 0.57 -2.75 -9.30
N VAL A 271 -0.44 -2.15 -8.68
CA VAL A 271 -0.46 -0.77 -8.20
C VAL A 271 -0.49 -0.78 -6.69
N ASP A 272 0.49 -0.14 -6.08
CA ASP A 272 0.58 0.05 -4.63
C ASP A 272 1.17 1.45 -4.35
N ILE A 273 1.18 1.85 -3.08
CA ILE A 273 1.95 3.01 -2.65
C ILE A 273 3.44 2.74 -2.88
N PRO A 274 4.21 3.68 -3.45
CA PRO A 274 5.53 3.37 -3.98
C PRO A 274 6.46 2.68 -2.99
N TYR A 275 6.61 3.19 -1.77
CA TYR A 275 7.55 2.61 -0.80
C TYR A 275 7.20 1.18 -0.35
N LEU A 276 5.97 0.69 -0.57
CA LEU A 276 5.60 -0.71 -0.32
C LEU A 276 5.74 -1.61 -1.55
N GLY A 277 5.95 -1.03 -2.74
CA GLY A 277 5.88 -1.69 -4.02
C GLY A 277 6.73 -2.96 -4.09
N ARG A 278 8.00 -2.91 -3.67
CA ARG A 278 8.87 -4.10 -3.77
C ARG A 278 8.44 -5.21 -2.82
N ARG A 279 7.94 -4.85 -1.62
CA ARG A 279 7.44 -5.83 -0.65
C ARG A 279 6.14 -6.47 -1.13
N ALA A 280 5.25 -5.69 -1.72
CA ALA A 280 4.03 -6.18 -2.33
C ALA A 280 4.31 -7.18 -3.45
N LEU A 281 5.19 -6.83 -4.40
CA LEU A 281 5.60 -7.72 -5.49
C LEU A 281 6.24 -9.01 -4.97
N ALA A 282 7.11 -8.91 -3.96
CA ALA A 282 7.70 -10.09 -3.33
C ALA A 282 6.67 -11.02 -2.69
N THR A 283 5.67 -10.44 -2.03
CA THR A 283 4.57 -11.18 -1.41
C THR A 283 3.70 -11.83 -2.50
N LEU A 284 3.38 -11.10 -3.57
CA LEU A 284 2.60 -11.63 -4.70
C LEU A 284 3.30 -12.80 -5.38
N ALA A 285 4.60 -12.68 -5.70
CA ALA A 285 5.34 -13.77 -6.34
C ALA A 285 5.38 -15.05 -5.50
N TRP A 286 5.43 -14.95 -4.17
CA TRP A 286 5.26 -16.13 -3.31
C TRP A 286 3.91 -16.79 -3.54
N HIS A 287 2.82 -16.01 -3.44
CA HIS A 287 1.48 -16.58 -3.32
C HIS A 287 0.86 -16.95 -4.67
N PHE A 288 1.22 -16.21 -5.72
CA PHE A 288 0.65 -16.29 -7.06
C PHE A 288 1.63 -16.80 -8.11
N GLY A 289 2.94 -16.91 -7.84
CA GLY A 289 3.93 -17.32 -8.85
C GLY A 289 3.59 -18.61 -9.63
N PRO A 290 2.99 -19.65 -9.01
CA PRO A 290 2.53 -20.85 -9.73
C PRO A 290 1.20 -20.69 -10.48
N LEU A 291 0.50 -19.57 -10.31
CA LEU A 291 -0.90 -19.35 -10.70
C LEU A 291 -1.08 -18.29 -11.78
N VAL A 292 -0.05 -17.47 -12.03
CA VAL A 292 -0.04 -16.40 -13.05
C VAL A 292 1.33 -16.35 -13.71
N ALA A 293 1.41 -15.83 -14.93
CA ALA A 293 2.65 -15.75 -15.71
C ALA A 293 3.65 -14.71 -15.16
N GLY A 294 3.17 -13.74 -14.38
CA GLY A 294 4.03 -12.74 -13.74
C GLY A 294 3.33 -11.43 -13.38
N PHE A 295 4.14 -10.49 -12.89
CA PHE A 295 3.69 -9.17 -12.43
C PHE A 295 4.37 -8.05 -13.21
N GLU A 296 3.68 -6.94 -13.33
CA GLU A 296 4.23 -5.68 -13.82
C GLU A 296 4.04 -4.61 -12.76
N ALA A 297 5.13 -4.00 -12.30
CA ALA A 297 5.09 -2.96 -11.28
C ALA A 297 4.60 -1.65 -11.89
N ARG A 298 3.51 -1.08 -11.35
CA ARG A 298 2.89 0.17 -11.79
C ARG A 298 2.72 1.10 -10.60
N MET A 299 3.78 1.83 -10.26
CA MET A 299 3.82 2.68 -9.06
C MET A 299 3.47 4.14 -9.41
N PRO A 300 2.58 4.80 -8.64
CA PRO A 300 2.33 6.23 -8.81
C PRO A 300 3.64 7.02 -8.64
N PRO A 301 3.88 8.09 -9.42
CA PRO A 301 5.13 8.85 -9.39
C PRO A 301 5.19 9.85 -8.22
N VAL A 302 4.83 9.41 -7.02
CA VAL A 302 4.72 10.21 -5.79
C VAL A 302 5.66 9.71 -4.72
N LEU A 303 6.17 10.60 -3.85
CA LEU A 303 7.12 10.23 -2.80
C LEU A 303 8.40 9.57 -3.38
N LEU A 304 8.80 10.00 -4.58
CA LEU A 304 9.93 9.45 -5.30
C LEU A 304 11.12 10.42 -5.32
N ASN A 305 10.89 11.73 -5.19
CA ASN A 305 11.93 12.74 -5.26
C ASN A 305 12.37 13.12 -3.84
N TYR A 306 13.32 12.35 -3.29
CA TYR A 306 13.95 12.70 -2.03
C TYR A 306 15.14 13.66 -2.26
N PRO A 307 15.26 14.75 -1.49
CA PRO A 307 14.43 15.14 -0.34
C PRO A 307 13.22 16.04 -0.67
N GLU A 308 12.99 16.41 -1.93
CA GLU A 308 12.01 17.43 -2.34
C GLU A 308 10.56 17.12 -1.94
N ASP A 309 10.15 15.86 -2.04
CA ASP A 309 8.82 15.36 -1.65
C ASP A 309 8.62 15.34 -0.12
N PHE A 310 9.69 15.61 0.65
CA PHE A 310 9.71 15.63 2.11
C PHE A 310 10.22 16.99 2.61
N PRO A 311 9.39 18.05 2.52
CA PRO A 311 9.86 19.43 2.70
C PRO A 311 10.16 19.81 4.16
N THR A 312 9.65 19.07 5.13
CA THR A 312 9.88 19.33 6.57
C THR A 312 10.73 18.25 7.21
N LEU A 313 11.40 18.56 8.33
CA LEU A 313 12.23 17.56 9.04
C LEU A 313 11.44 16.32 9.47
N PRO A 314 10.22 16.41 10.07
CA PRO A 314 9.45 15.21 10.39
C PRO A 314 9.02 14.41 9.16
N ASP A 315 8.73 15.07 8.03
CA ASP A 315 8.41 14.37 6.78
C ASP A 315 9.66 13.64 6.25
N ARG A 316 10.87 14.22 6.33
CA ARG A 316 12.11 13.53 5.91
C ARG A 316 12.38 12.30 6.75
N VAL A 317 12.20 12.41 8.06
CA VAL A 317 12.32 11.27 8.98
C VAL A 317 11.27 10.21 8.66
N LEU A 318 10.05 10.60 8.27
CA LEU A 318 9.04 9.68 7.80
C LEU A 318 9.51 8.91 6.54
N GLY A 319 10.04 9.62 5.54
CA GLY A 319 10.59 9.01 4.32
C GLY A 319 11.73 8.03 4.59
N ILE A 320 12.67 8.41 5.47
CA ILE A 320 13.75 7.53 5.93
C ILE A 320 13.18 6.31 6.66
N HIS A 321 12.23 6.51 7.57
CA HIS A 321 11.61 5.44 8.33
C HIS A 321 10.94 4.42 7.40
N MET A 322 10.19 4.90 6.39
CA MET A 322 9.57 4.05 5.37
C MET A 322 10.63 3.23 4.62
N ALA A 323 11.66 3.88 4.08
CA ALA A 323 12.72 3.20 3.31
C ALA A 323 13.48 2.17 4.14
N ALA A 324 13.95 2.56 5.32
CA ALA A 324 14.70 1.70 6.23
C ALA A 324 13.86 0.53 6.72
N GLY A 325 12.61 0.78 7.14
CA GLY A 325 11.70 -0.26 7.59
C GLY A 325 11.42 -1.31 6.52
N GLU A 326 11.21 -0.88 5.29
CA GLU A 326 10.95 -1.79 4.16
C GLU A 326 12.20 -2.56 3.73
N LEU A 327 13.39 -1.94 3.70
CA LEU A 327 14.65 -2.65 3.46
C LEU A 327 14.92 -3.74 4.51
N LEU A 328 14.70 -3.44 5.80
CA LEU A 328 14.86 -4.41 6.89
C LEU A 328 13.86 -5.57 6.78
N ARG A 329 12.63 -5.32 6.29
CA ARG A 329 11.62 -6.37 6.04
C ARG A 329 11.99 -7.23 4.84
N LEU A 330 12.41 -6.62 3.74
CA LEU A 330 12.82 -7.31 2.51
C LEU A 330 14.05 -8.20 2.73
N ALA A 331 14.97 -7.80 3.61
CA ALA A 331 16.11 -8.64 4.00
C ALA A 331 15.67 -9.99 4.60
N LYS A 332 14.52 -10.03 5.30
CA LYS A 332 13.96 -11.28 5.84
C LYS A 332 13.40 -12.18 4.75
N TYR A 333 13.02 -11.62 3.60
CA TYR A 333 12.50 -12.38 2.46
C TYR A 333 13.63 -12.88 1.55
N SER A 334 14.79 -12.24 1.55
CA SER A 334 15.93 -12.60 0.70
C SER A 334 16.86 -13.66 1.30
N ILE A 335 16.85 -13.89 2.61
CA ILE A 335 17.81 -14.78 3.30
C ILE A 335 17.09 -15.98 3.94
N GLY A 336 17.17 -17.15 3.30
CA GLY A 336 16.83 -18.44 3.90
C GLY A 336 15.35 -18.65 4.23
N SER A 337 14.49 -17.74 3.77
CA SER A 337 13.04 -17.89 3.90
C SER A 337 12.45 -18.47 2.62
N PRO A 338 11.29 -19.11 2.67
CA PRO A 338 10.65 -19.57 1.44
C PRO A 338 10.20 -18.42 0.51
N GLN A 339 10.34 -17.14 0.93
CA GLN A 339 10.01 -15.89 0.20
C GLN A 339 11.12 -15.45 -0.73
N GLN A 340 12.23 -16.17 -0.73
CA GLN A 340 13.37 -15.91 -1.59
C GLN A 340 13.04 -15.97 -3.08
N ARG A 341 11.92 -16.60 -3.48
CA ARG A 341 11.50 -16.77 -4.89
C ARG A 341 11.26 -15.48 -5.68
N PHE A 342 11.09 -14.33 -5.02
CA PHE A 342 10.97 -13.05 -5.74
C PHE A 342 12.32 -12.45 -6.15
N PHE A 343 13.37 -12.76 -5.39
CA PHE A 343 14.71 -12.41 -5.79
C PHE A 343 15.18 -13.55 -6.68
N ASP A 344 15.19 -13.31 -7.99
CA ASP A 344 15.69 -14.29 -8.97
C ASP A 344 17.07 -14.82 -8.53
N ARG A 345 17.86 -13.96 -7.86
CA ARG A 345 19.08 -14.36 -7.15
C ARG A 345 19.28 -13.60 -5.83
N PRO A 346 19.92 -14.21 -4.80
CA PRO A 346 20.26 -13.56 -3.54
C PRO A 346 21.09 -12.26 -3.66
N GLU A 347 21.80 -12.09 -4.78
CA GLU A 347 22.55 -10.88 -5.14
C GLU A 347 21.68 -9.71 -5.63
N ASP A 348 20.41 -9.95 -5.99
CA ASP A 348 19.49 -8.88 -6.40
C ASP A 348 19.05 -8.00 -5.21
N PHE A 349 19.24 -8.49 -3.98
CA PHE A 349 19.03 -7.71 -2.77
C PHE A 349 20.27 -6.83 -2.47
N PRO A 350 20.12 -5.50 -2.32
CA PRO A 350 21.23 -4.57 -2.13
C PRO A 350 21.79 -4.66 -0.70
N ARG A 351 22.64 -5.66 -0.47
CA ARG A 351 23.23 -5.94 0.85
C ARG A 351 24.01 -4.75 1.41
N SER A 352 24.63 -3.94 0.56
CA SER A 352 25.33 -2.72 0.96
C SER A 352 24.38 -1.69 1.58
N LEU A 353 23.23 -1.44 0.95
CA LEU A 353 22.21 -0.52 1.48
C LEU A 353 21.64 -1.04 2.79
N TYR A 354 21.34 -2.34 2.86
CA TYR A 354 20.89 -2.96 4.10
C TYR A 354 21.91 -2.79 5.25
N GLN A 355 23.20 -3.03 4.98
CA GLN A 355 24.25 -2.92 5.98
C GLN A 355 24.36 -1.47 6.50
N GLN A 356 24.31 -0.47 5.61
CA GLN A 356 24.29 0.94 5.98
C GLN A 356 23.11 1.25 6.92
N VAL A 357 21.90 0.78 6.59
CA VAL A 357 20.69 0.97 7.41
C VAL A 357 20.84 0.34 8.79
N VAL A 358 21.39 -0.88 8.87
CA VAL A 358 21.62 -1.58 10.15
C VAL A 358 22.63 -0.83 11.02
N GLU A 359 23.71 -0.33 10.44
CA GLU A 359 24.73 0.44 11.16
C GLU A 359 24.21 1.79 11.65
N ALA A 360 23.33 2.43 10.88
CA ALA A 360 22.70 3.70 11.21
C ALA A 360 21.41 3.59 12.04
N GLU A 361 20.94 2.37 12.36
CA GLU A 361 19.72 2.12 13.15
C GLU A 361 19.66 2.91 14.48
N PRO A 362 20.77 3.09 15.25
CA PRO A 362 20.74 3.91 16.47
C PRO A 362 20.37 5.37 16.21
N LEU A 363 20.78 5.95 15.08
CA LEU A 363 20.43 7.32 14.71
C LEU A 363 18.94 7.43 14.39
N LEU A 364 18.40 6.46 13.64
CA LEU A 364 16.98 6.40 13.31
C LEU A 364 16.11 6.28 14.58
N ASN A 365 16.49 5.39 15.50
CA ASN A 365 15.76 5.23 16.76
C ASN A 365 15.76 6.50 17.62
N GLU A 366 16.85 7.27 17.60
CA GLU A 366 16.91 8.54 18.30
C GLU A 366 16.01 9.61 17.64
N MET A 367 15.97 9.69 16.31
CA MET A 367 15.05 10.59 15.59
C MET A 367 13.59 10.26 15.91
N ARG A 368 13.24 8.96 15.92
CA ARG A 368 11.90 8.46 16.30
C ARG A 368 11.51 8.91 17.71
N ARG A 369 12.44 8.78 18.66
CA ARG A 369 12.23 9.20 20.06
C ARG A 369 11.96 10.70 20.18
N ILE A 370 12.70 11.54 19.45
CA ILE A 370 12.47 12.99 19.42
C ILE A 370 11.08 13.32 18.88
N LEU A 371 10.62 12.59 17.85
CA LEU A 371 9.28 12.77 17.29
C LEU A 371 8.16 12.22 18.18
N GLY A 372 8.49 11.64 19.34
CA GLY A 372 7.53 11.17 20.33
C GLY A 372 7.11 9.71 20.17
N GLU A 373 7.84 8.94 19.35
CA GLU A 373 7.66 7.51 19.28
C GLU A 373 8.36 6.82 20.45
N ASN A 374 7.60 6.08 21.25
CA ASN A 374 8.16 5.18 22.25
C ASN A 374 8.80 3.99 21.52
N VAL A 375 10.09 4.09 21.22
CA VAL A 375 10.88 2.95 20.75
C VAL A 375 11.09 2.03 21.95
N PRO A 376 10.49 0.82 21.99
CA PRO A 376 10.83 -0.13 23.05
C PRO A 376 12.34 -0.33 23.04
N ALA A 377 12.98 -0.34 24.21
CA ALA A 377 14.40 -0.63 24.32
C ALA A 377 14.67 -2.00 23.69
N ALA A 378 15.10 -2.00 22.42
CA ALA A 378 15.41 -3.14 21.57
C ALA A 378 14.91 -4.50 22.09
N GLU A 379 13.69 -4.92 21.71
CA GLU A 379 13.54 -6.37 21.53
C GLU A 379 14.59 -6.77 20.51
N ASN A 380 15.50 -7.64 20.93
CA ASN A 380 16.67 -8.16 20.21
C ASN A 380 16.28 -8.95 18.95
N PHE A 381 15.52 -8.36 18.04
CA PHE A 381 14.91 -9.02 16.89
C PHE A 381 15.86 -9.10 15.68
N SER A 382 16.89 -8.25 15.61
CA SER A 382 17.89 -8.30 14.52
C SER A 382 19.16 -9.10 14.86
N ARG A 383 19.56 -9.18 16.15
CA ARG A 383 20.85 -9.79 16.53
C ARG A 383 20.83 -11.30 16.76
N LYS A 384 19.70 -11.89 17.20
CA LYS A 384 19.65 -13.33 17.53
C LYS A 384 19.42 -14.22 16.31
N THR A 385 18.61 -13.81 15.35
CA THR A 385 18.17 -14.68 14.24
C THR A 385 19.20 -14.78 13.11
N ILE A 386 20.13 -13.83 12.99
CA ILE A 386 21.13 -13.83 11.91
C ILE A 386 22.48 -14.40 12.37
N LYS A 387 22.84 -14.26 13.67
CA LYS A 387 24.06 -14.91 14.21
C LYS A 387 24.03 -16.44 14.13
N SER A 388 22.86 -17.07 14.09
CA SER A 388 22.73 -18.53 13.94
C SER A 388 22.79 -19.02 12.50
N THR A 389 22.63 -18.14 11.51
CA THR A 389 22.47 -18.53 10.08
C THR A 389 23.64 -18.06 9.21
N VAL A 390 24.53 -17.25 9.76
CA VAL A 390 25.69 -16.68 9.08
C VAL A 390 26.97 -17.27 9.68
N ASP A 391 27.17 -18.56 9.47
CA ASP A 391 28.49 -19.20 9.56
C ASP A 391 29.07 -19.25 8.13
N LEU A 392 29.44 -18.07 7.61
CA LEU A 392 29.83 -17.81 6.20
C LEU A 392 31.21 -18.38 5.79
N HIS A 393 31.75 -19.36 6.50
CA HIS A 393 33.09 -19.91 6.22
C HIS A 393 33.14 -21.43 6.02
N LYS A 394 32.01 -22.12 5.87
CA LYS A 394 32.04 -23.51 5.41
C LYS A 394 31.90 -23.57 3.90
N PRO A 395 32.91 -24.05 3.15
CA PRO A 395 32.73 -24.35 1.74
C PRO A 395 31.65 -25.42 1.65
N VAL A 396 30.57 -25.11 0.92
CA VAL A 396 29.55 -26.09 0.57
C VAL A 396 30.22 -27.10 -0.35
N LEU A 397 30.38 -28.32 0.15
CA LEU A 397 30.76 -29.48 -0.65
C LEU A 397 29.71 -29.65 -1.74
N VAL A 398 30.11 -29.38 -2.99
CA VAL A 398 29.41 -29.86 -4.17
C VAL A 398 29.60 -31.37 -4.18
N VAL A 399 28.52 -32.11 -3.93
CA VAL A 399 28.47 -33.53 -4.23
C VAL A 399 27.89 -33.62 -5.64
N GLU A 400 28.71 -34.15 -6.56
CA GLU A 400 28.35 -34.44 -7.96
C GLU A 400 27.21 -35.44 -8.08
#